data_AF-A0ABD0ND07-F1
#
_entry.id   AF-A0ABD0ND07-F1
#
_cell.length_a   1.000
_cell.length_b   1.000
_cell.length_c   1.000
_cell.angle_alpha   90.00
_cell.angle_beta   90.00
_cell.angle_gamma   90.00
#
_symmetry.space_group_name_H-M   'P 1'
#
loop_
_entity.id
_entity.type
_entity.pdbx_description
1 polymer ?
#
loop_
_entity_poly.entity_id
_entity_poly.type
_entity_poly.pdbx_seq_one_letter_code
_entity_poly.pdbx_strand_id
1 'polypeptide(L)'
;EGKMMERRKKIALELSDLVIYCRPVPFDEDKIGTERACFRDMSSFPETKAEKYVNRIKGKKFLQYNRLQLSRIYPRGQRLDSSNYDPLPMWLCGSQLVALNFQTA
;
A
#
# COMPACT_ATOMS: atom_id res chain seq x y z
N GLU A 1 -20.41 22.48 -1.32
CA GLU A 1 -20.10 21.03 -1.27
C GLU A 1 -18.67 20.73 -0.82
N GLY A 2 -17.66 21.45 -1.33
CA GLY A 2 -16.25 21.28 -0.94
C GLY A 2 -15.97 21.25 0.57
N LYS A 3 -16.37 22.28 1.32
CA LYS A 3 -16.17 22.36 2.79
C LYS A 3 -16.77 21.20 3.60
N MET A 4 -17.84 20.57 3.11
CA MET A 4 -18.41 19.38 3.77
C MET A 4 -17.55 18.13 3.53
N MET A 5 -17.01 17.98 2.32
CA MET A 5 -16.13 16.85 1.99
C MET A 5 -14.82 16.92 2.79
N GLU A 6 -14.26 18.11 2.96
CA GLU A 6 -13.06 18.33 3.77
C GLU A 6 -13.27 17.94 5.23
N ARG A 7 -14.37 18.37 5.86
CA ARG A 7 -14.68 18.01 7.24
C ARG A 7 -14.89 16.51 7.42
N ARG A 8 -15.58 15.87 6.47
CA ARG A 8 -15.92 14.44 6.56
C ARG A 8 -14.70 13.56 6.32
N LYS A 9 -13.84 13.91 5.36
CA LYS A 9 -12.65 13.12 5.00
C LYS A 9 -11.38 13.56 5.71
N LYS A 10 -11.39 14.73 6.37
CA LYS A 10 -10.22 15.39 6.97
C LYS A 10 -9.07 15.58 5.97
N ILE A 11 -9.41 15.94 4.73
CA ILE A 11 -8.46 16.18 3.64
C ILE A 11 -8.84 17.54 3.03
N ALA A 12 -7.88 18.47 2.95
CA ALA A 12 -8.07 19.74 2.27
C ALA A 12 -8.21 19.52 0.75
N LEU A 13 -9.11 20.26 0.10
CA LEU A 13 -9.37 20.11 -1.34
C LEU A 13 -8.10 20.38 -2.16
N GLU A 14 -7.33 21.39 -1.77
CA GLU A 14 -6.11 21.79 -2.44
C GLU A 14 -5.07 20.66 -2.46
N LEU A 15 -5.02 19.83 -1.42
CA LEU A 15 -4.17 18.64 -1.39
C LEU A 15 -4.77 17.49 -2.20
N SER A 16 -6.10 17.33 -2.17
CA SER A 16 -6.79 16.29 -2.93
C SER A 16 -6.60 16.47 -4.43
N ASP A 17 -6.57 17.72 -4.91
CA ASP A 17 -6.43 18.07 -6.32
C ASP A 17 -5.03 17.74 -6.87
N LEU A 18 -4.03 17.55 -5.99
CA LEU A 18 -2.67 17.13 -6.38
C LEU A 18 -2.55 15.61 -6.59
N VAL A 19 -3.54 14.82 -6.17
CA VAL A 19 -3.47 13.35 -6.19
C VAL A 19 -4.02 12.79 -7.50
N ILE A 20 -3.13 12.35 -8.38
CA ILE A 20 -3.50 11.80 -9.70
C ILE A 20 -3.34 10.27 -9.72
N TYR A 21 -2.11 9.77 -9.77
CA TYR A 21 -1.81 8.34 -10.03
C TYR A 21 -1.61 7.50 -8.76
N CYS A 22 -1.38 8.14 -7.61
CA CYS A 22 -1.12 7.46 -6.35
C CYS A 22 -2.22 7.82 -5.35
N ARG A 23 -3.46 7.44 -5.64
CA ARG A 23 -4.60 7.69 -4.76
C ARG A 23 -4.60 6.66 -3.64
N PRO A 24 -4.35 7.07 -2.37
CA PRO A 24 -4.33 6.13 -1.27
C PRO A 24 -5.77 5.70 -0.95
N VAL A 25 -6.01 4.39 -0.97
CA VAL A 25 -7.31 3.80 -0.61
C VAL A 25 -7.12 2.62 0.35
N PRO A 26 -8.14 2.31 1.18
CA PRO A 26 -8.15 1.07 1.94
C PRO A 26 -8.02 -0.13 1.00
N PHE A 27 -7.14 -1.06 1.36
CA PHE A 27 -6.97 -2.29 0.60
C PHE A 27 -8.23 -3.14 0.66
N ASP A 28 -8.70 -3.57 -0.50
CA ASP A 28 -9.92 -4.37 -0.69
C ASP A 28 -9.58 -5.57 -1.57
N GLU A 29 -9.58 -6.76 -0.97
CA GLU A 29 -9.23 -8.00 -1.65
C GLU A 29 -10.23 -8.43 -2.71
N ASP A 30 -11.48 -7.98 -2.61
CA ASP A 30 -12.56 -8.41 -3.50
C ASP A 30 -12.53 -7.67 -4.83
N LYS A 31 -11.80 -6.54 -4.90
CA LYS A 31 -11.59 -5.79 -6.15
C LYS A 31 -10.51 -6.38 -7.04
N ILE A 32 -9.62 -7.21 -6.51
CA ILE A 32 -8.44 -7.69 -7.24
C ILE A 32 -8.86 -8.47 -8.49
N GLY A 33 -8.40 -8.03 -9.66
CA GLY A 33 -8.70 -8.67 -10.94
C GLY A 33 -10.10 -8.39 -11.49
N THR A 34 -10.87 -7.51 -10.85
CA THR A 34 -12.20 -7.09 -11.33
C THR A 34 -12.12 -5.75 -12.05
N GLU A 35 -13.19 -5.40 -12.75
CA GLU A 35 -13.38 -4.09 -13.40
C GLU A 35 -13.39 -2.91 -12.41
N ARG A 36 -13.61 -3.20 -11.11
CA ARG A 36 -13.58 -2.20 -10.03
C ARG A 36 -12.15 -1.83 -9.62
N ALA A 37 -11.14 -2.58 -10.06
CA ALA A 37 -9.75 -2.23 -9.81
C ALA A 37 -9.34 -1.02 -10.63
N CYS A 38 -8.67 -0.05 -10.00
CA CYS A 38 -8.21 1.17 -10.67
C CYS A 38 -6.70 1.28 -10.51
N PHE A 39 -5.96 1.41 -11.61
CA PHE A 39 -4.49 1.54 -11.57
C PHE A 39 -4.00 2.77 -10.81
N ARG A 40 -4.84 3.80 -10.65
CA ARG A 40 -4.54 5.00 -9.85
C ARG A 40 -4.68 4.75 -8.35
N ASP A 41 -5.35 3.68 -7.94
CA ASP A 41 -5.51 3.32 -6.54
C ASP A 41 -4.29 2.56 -6.04
N MET A 42 -3.79 2.96 -4.87
CA MET A 42 -2.68 2.30 -4.21
C MET A 42 -2.99 2.09 -2.73
N SER A 43 -2.34 1.09 -2.12
CA SER A 43 -2.52 0.77 -0.72
C SER A 43 -1.20 0.65 0.01
N SER A 44 -1.16 1.16 1.25
CA SER A 44 -0.02 1.06 2.15
C SER A 44 -0.25 0.01 3.23
N PHE A 45 0.79 -0.76 3.56
CA PHE A 45 0.74 -1.91 4.47
C PHE A 45 1.89 -1.83 5.48
N PRO A 46 1.63 -2.00 6.78
CA PRO A 46 2.70 -2.36 7.69
C PRO A 46 3.23 -3.76 7.32
N GLU A 47 4.52 -4.03 7.55
CA GLU A 47 5.16 -5.31 7.25
C GLU A 47 4.33 -6.50 7.78
N THR A 48 3.79 -6.39 9.00
CA THR A 48 2.99 -7.44 9.64
C THR A 48 1.70 -7.78 8.91
N LYS A 49 1.14 -6.84 8.14
CA LYS A 49 -0.03 -7.09 7.27
C LYS A 49 0.41 -7.69 5.95
N ALA A 50 1.50 -7.19 5.37
CA ALA A 50 2.03 -7.67 4.09
C ALA A 50 2.55 -9.12 4.20
N GLU A 51 3.18 -9.49 5.32
CA GLU A 51 3.66 -10.85 5.64
C GLU A 51 2.55 -11.90 5.54
N LYS A 52 1.29 -11.54 5.82
CA LYS A 52 0.13 -12.45 5.67
C LYS A 52 -0.11 -12.89 4.22
N TYR A 53 0.43 -12.16 3.24
CA TYR A 53 0.36 -12.51 1.82
C TYR A 53 1.61 -13.26 1.33
N VAL A 54 2.68 -13.32 2.13
CA VAL A 54 3.91 -14.05 1.82
C VAL A 54 3.71 -15.55 2.06
N ASN A 55 2.88 -16.18 1.23
CA ASN A 55 2.68 -17.62 1.19
C ASN A 55 2.10 -18.03 -0.17
N ARG A 56 2.12 -19.34 -0.47
CA ARG A 56 1.70 -19.87 -1.77
C ARG A 56 0.24 -19.56 -2.13
N ILE A 57 -0.64 -19.42 -1.14
CA ILE A 57 -2.07 -19.24 -1.36
C ILE A 57 -2.38 -17.77 -1.64
N LYS A 58 -2.03 -16.89 -0.70
CA LYS A 58 -2.36 -15.46 -0.77
C LYS A 58 -1.38 -14.66 -1.64
N GLY A 59 -0.16 -15.14 -1.81
CA GLY A 59 0.87 -14.46 -2.61
C GLY A 59 0.49 -14.31 -4.06
N LYS A 60 -0.21 -15.30 -4.65
CA LYS A 60 -0.71 -15.20 -6.03
C LYS A 60 -1.73 -14.06 -6.20
N LYS A 61 -2.63 -13.90 -5.22
CA LYS A 61 -3.64 -12.83 -5.24
C LYS A 61 -2.99 -11.46 -5.05
N PHE A 62 -2.02 -11.36 -4.16
CA PHE A 62 -1.27 -10.11 -3.96
C PHE A 62 -0.39 -9.75 -5.17
N LEU A 63 0.23 -10.74 -5.81
CA LEU A 63 0.92 -10.56 -7.08
C LEU A 63 -0.03 -10.06 -8.18
N GLN A 64 -1.26 -10.61 -8.26
CA GLN A 64 -2.26 -10.13 -9.22
C GLN A 64 -2.65 -8.66 -8.96
N TYR A 65 -2.80 -8.26 -7.69
CA TYR A 65 -3.00 -6.85 -7.32
C TYR A 65 -1.84 -5.97 -7.82
N ASN A 66 -0.59 -6.39 -7.54
CA ASN A 66 0.61 -5.66 -7.89
C ASN A 66 0.90 -5.56 -9.40
N ARG A 67 0.22 -6.34 -10.24
CA ARG A 67 0.30 -6.21 -11.70
C ARG A 67 -0.42 -4.98 -12.24
N LEU A 68 -1.38 -4.43 -11.50
CA LEU A 68 -2.19 -3.27 -11.92
C LEU A 68 -2.01 -2.06 -11.00
N GLN A 69 -1.83 -2.29 -9.70
CA GLN A 69 -1.84 -1.27 -8.66
C GLN A 69 -0.52 -1.28 -7.88
N LEU A 70 -0.21 -0.17 -7.20
CA LEU A 70 0.98 -0.06 -6.37
C LEU A 70 0.69 -0.49 -4.92
N SER A 71 1.58 -1.30 -4.35
CA SER A 71 1.65 -1.54 -2.90
C SER A 71 2.87 -0.85 -2.29
N ARG A 72 2.64 -0.16 -1.16
CA ARG A 72 3.71 0.37 -0.31
C ARG A 72 3.79 -0.40 1.00
N ILE A 73 4.94 -0.97 1.30
CA ILE A 73 5.18 -1.71 2.54
C ILE A 73 6.11 -0.86 3.39
N TYR A 74 5.88 -0.80 4.71
CA TYR A 74 6.71 -0.03 5.64
C TYR A 74 6.94 -0.80 6.95
N PRO A 75 8.03 -0.49 7.69
CA PRO A 75 8.38 -1.20 8.91
C PRO A 75 7.29 -1.08 9.99
N ARG A 76 7.10 -2.12 10.80
CA ARG A 76 6.14 -2.07 11.92
C ARG A 76 6.60 -1.08 12.98
N GLY A 77 5.63 -0.48 13.68
CA GLY A 77 5.91 0.50 14.74
C GLY A 77 6.72 -0.02 15.93
N GLN A 78 6.78 -1.34 16.16
CA GLN A 78 7.60 -1.92 17.23
C GLN A 78 9.10 -1.85 16.96
N ARG A 79 9.55 -1.51 15.74
CA ARG A 79 10.97 -1.30 15.40
C ARG A 79 11.43 0.08 15.85
N LEU A 80 11.44 0.28 17.17
CA LEU A 80 11.81 1.55 17.81
C LEU A 80 13.27 1.94 17.55
N ASP A 81 14.11 0.94 17.23
CA ASP A 81 15.51 1.08 16.86
C ASP A 81 15.74 1.40 15.38
N SER A 82 14.67 1.62 14.61
CA SER A 82 14.74 1.79 13.15
C SER A 82 15.32 0.58 12.40
N SER A 83 15.29 -0.64 12.97
CA SER A 83 15.66 -1.85 12.24
C SER A 83 14.83 -2.05 10.97
N ASN A 84 15.37 -2.76 9.98
CA ASN A 84 14.69 -3.08 8.73
C ASN A 84 14.15 -4.52 8.74
N TYR A 85 13.08 -4.77 7.99
CA TYR A 85 12.64 -6.12 7.62
C TYR A 85 13.37 -6.58 6.37
N ASP A 86 13.42 -7.89 6.12
CA ASP A 86 13.94 -8.42 4.85
C ASP A 86 13.00 -8.02 3.70
N PRO A 87 13.46 -7.26 2.69
CA PRO A 87 12.62 -6.80 1.59
C PRO A 87 12.28 -7.90 0.59
N LEU A 88 13.08 -8.97 0.51
CA LEU A 88 12.96 -10.00 -0.54
C LEU A 88 11.57 -10.65 -0.62
N PRO A 89 10.93 -11.05 0.49
CA PRO A 89 9.60 -11.65 0.44
C PRO A 89 8.52 -10.73 -0.15
N MET A 90 8.66 -9.41 0.04
CA MET A 90 7.72 -8.42 -0.49
C MET A 90 7.90 -8.23 -1.99
N TRP A 91 9.15 -8.21 -2.46
CA TRP A 91 9.48 -8.19 -3.88
C TRP A 91 9.03 -9.45 -4.62
N LEU A 92 9.18 -10.63 -4.01
CA LEU A 92 8.68 -11.89 -4.57
C LEU A 92 7.15 -11.90 -4.73
N CYS A 93 6.42 -11.10 -3.94
CA CYS A 93 4.99 -10.89 -4.11
C CYS A 93 4.64 -9.72 -5.05
N GLY A 94 5.62 -9.15 -5.75
CA GLY A 94 5.46 -8.08 -6.74
C GLY A 94 5.36 -6.67 -6.18
N SER A 95 5.60 -6.47 -4.88
CA SER A 95 5.47 -5.14 -4.27
C SER A 95 6.54 -4.19 -4.78
N GLN A 96 6.14 -2.97 -5.14
CA GLN A 96 7.02 -2.01 -5.82
C GLN A 96 7.64 -1.01 -4.84
N LEU A 97 6.89 -0.55 -3.83
CA LEU A 97 7.32 0.48 -2.88
C LEU A 97 7.65 -0.17 -1.53
N VAL A 98 8.76 -0.90 -1.46
CA VAL A 98 9.24 -1.57 -0.24
C VAL A 98 10.10 -0.59 0.55
N ALA A 99 9.50 0.16 1.46
CA ALA A 99 10.15 1.26 2.18
C ALA A 99 10.99 0.73 3.35
N LEU A 100 12.26 1.15 3.38
CA LEU A 100 13.22 0.82 4.42
C LEU A 100 13.68 2.11 5.13
N ASN A 101 14.19 1.94 6.35
CA ASN A 101 14.85 2.96 7.14
C ASN A 101 16.29 3.14 6.61
N PHE A 102 16.54 4.17 5.80
CA PHE A 102 17.84 4.41 5.17
C PHE A 102 18.96 4.76 6.16
N GLN A 103 18.60 5.22 7.34
CA GLN A 103 19.54 5.52 8.43
C GLN A 103 20.16 4.27 9.07
N THR A 104 19.60 3.09 8.80
CA THR A 104 20.03 1.80 9.36
C THR A 104 20.50 0.90 8.23
N ALA A 105 21.79 0.56 8.22
CA ALA A 105 22.41 -0.32 7.22
C ALA A 105 21.94 -1.78 7.37
#